data_AF-A0A524ER27-F1
#
_entry.id   AF-A0A524ER27-F1
#
_cell.length_a   1.000
_cell.length_b   1.000
_cell.length_c   1.000
_cell.angle_alpha   90.00
_cell.angle_beta   90.00
_cell.angle_gamma   90.00
#
_symmetry.space_group_name_H-M   'P 1'
#
loop_
_entity.id
_entity.type
_entity.pdbx_description
1 polymer ?
#
loop_
_entity_poly.entity_id
_entity_poly.type
_entity_poly.pdbx_seq_one_letter_code
_entity_poly.pdbx_strand_id
1 'polypeptide(L)'
;MKQDRLSAHTSDCDTENKDDLQEIEPRPQPQNSTRLVDIDIKNFKSHPLWDILVETARRSPLYSGLSGYIRDNILPNNPEISPKQLASKLSISIGEALVILDAIKSNK
;
A
#
# COMPACT_ATOMS: atom_id res chain seq x y z
N MET A 1 9.49 -9.63 -47.10
CA MET A 1 9.87 -11.04 -46.85
C MET A 1 11.33 -11.05 -46.43
N LYS A 2 11.62 -11.72 -45.29
CA LYS A 2 12.93 -12.14 -44.77
C LYS A 2 13.86 -11.04 -44.23
N GLN A 3 13.95 -10.96 -42.90
CA GLN A 3 15.09 -10.36 -42.19
C GLN A 3 16.17 -11.44 -42.07
N ASP A 4 17.32 -11.20 -42.68
CA ASP A 4 18.48 -12.05 -42.50
C ASP A 4 19.23 -11.69 -41.21
N ARG A 5 19.54 -12.75 -40.47
CA ARG A 5 20.20 -12.75 -39.16
C ARG A 5 21.71 -12.70 -39.40
N LEU A 6 22.36 -11.57 -39.14
CA LEU A 6 23.82 -11.49 -39.10
C LEU A 6 24.30 -11.63 -37.65
N SER A 7 24.83 -12.80 -37.30
CA SER A 7 25.86 -12.89 -36.27
C SER A 7 27.21 -12.74 -36.95
N ALA A 8 27.96 -11.70 -36.64
CA ALA A 8 29.37 -11.61 -37.01
C ALA A 8 30.19 -11.58 -35.71
N HIS A 9 30.91 -12.68 -35.50
CA HIS A 9 31.97 -12.84 -34.53
C HIS A 9 33.24 -12.31 -35.18
N THR A 10 33.89 -11.31 -34.59
CA THR A 10 35.29 -10.93 -34.88
C THR A 10 35.85 -10.34 -33.58
N SER A 11 36.66 -11.10 -32.84
CA SER A 11 38.13 -11.14 -32.91
C SER A 11 38.77 -9.97 -32.15
N ASP A 12 39.53 -10.34 -31.12
CA ASP A 12 40.29 -9.51 -30.18
C ASP A 12 41.13 -8.40 -30.82
N CYS A 13 41.25 -7.25 -30.14
CA CYS A 13 42.37 -6.31 -30.23
C CYS A 13 42.42 -5.46 -28.95
N ASP A 14 43.34 -5.79 -28.05
CA ASP A 14 43.76 -4.93 -26.95
C ASP A 14 44.40 -3.65 -27.48
N THR A 15 43.95 -2.48 -27.00
CA THR A 15 44.75 -1.26 -26.99
C THR A 15 44.33 -0.45 -25.76
N GLU A 16 45.19 -0.47 -24.75
CA GLU A 16 45.12 0.41 -23.60
C GLU A 16 45.27 1.87 -24.07
N ASN A 17 44.23 2.68 -23.87
CA ASN A 17 44.38 4.12 -23.67
C ASN A 17 43.74 4.44 -22.33
N LYS A 18 44.59 4.47 -21.30
CA LYS A 18 44.31 5.16 -20.04
C LYS A 18 44.57 6.63 -20.33
N ASP A 19 43.54 7.45 -20.18
CA ASP A 19 43.57 8.91 -19.90
C ASP A 19 42.36 9.56 -20.58
N ASP A 20 41.19 9.36 -19.96
CA ASP A 20 40.10 10.36 -19.84
C ASP A 20 38.88 9.66 -19.24
N LEU A 21 39.03 9.19 -18.00
CA LEU A 21 37.87 8.96 -17.14
C LEU A 21 37.47 10.33 -16.60
N GLN A 22 36.62 11.06 -17.34
CA GLN A 22 35.83 12.11 -16.73
C GLN A 22 35.05 11.47 -15.58
N GLU A 23 35.32 11.95 -14.37
CA GLU A 23 34.64 11.53 -13.16
C GLU A 23 33.14 11.77 -13.34
N ILE A 24 32.40 10.70 -13.63
CA ILE A 24 30.96 10.74 -13.73
C ILE A 24 30.46 11.05 -12.32
N GLU A 25 30.00 12.29 -12.10
CA GLU A 25 29.24 12.66 -10.91
C GLU A 25 28.26 11.51 -10.59
N PRO A 26 28.28 10.96 -9.37
CA PRO A 26 27.44 9.82 -9.05
C PRO A 26 25.99 10.20 -9.36
N ARG A 27 25.38 9.43 -10.28
CA ARG A 27 23.98 9.58 -10.68
C ARG A 27 23.15 9.87 -9.42
N PRO A 28 22.34 10.94 -9.35
CA PRO A 28 21.49 11.19 -8.20
C PRO A 28 20.69 9.91 -7.95
N GLN A 29 20.88 9.37 -6.75
CA GLN A 29 20.30 8.10 -6.33
C GLN A 29 18.81 8.13 -6.68
N PRO A 30 18.24 7.06 -7.27
CA PRO A 30 16.84 7.03 -7.64
C PRO A 30 16.04 7.44 -6.41
N GLN A 31 15.40 8.61 -6.46
CA GLN A 31 14.58 9.07 -5.34
C GLN A 31 13.54 7.97 -5.12
N ASN A 32 13.56 7.41 -3.91
CA ASN A 32 12.74 6.28 -3.49
C ASN A 32 11.28 6.54 -3.89
N SER A 33 10.89 6.08 -5.08
CA SER A 33 9.53 6.21 -5.63
C SER A 33 8.53 5.52 -4.71
N THR A 34 9.03 4.59 -3.90
CA THR A 34 8.35 4.00 -2.76
C THR A 34 8.92 4.58 -1.48
N ARG A 35 8.51 5.78 -1.07
CA ARG A 35 8.60 6.13 0.36
C ARG A 35 7.69 5.14 1.08
N LEU A 36 8.26 4.12 1.70
CA LEU A 36 7.55 3.33 2.69
C LEU A 36 7.08 4.34 3.74
N VAL A 37 5.78 4.58 3.79
CA VAL A 37 5.19 5.47 4.79
C VAL A 37 5.52 4.85 6.13
N ASP A 38 6.18 5.61 7.00
CA ASP A 38 6.50 5.18 8.36
C ASP A 38 5.21 5.19 9.19
N ILE A 39 4.44 4.11 9.05
CA ILE A 39 3.19 3.91 9.79
C ILE A 39 3.52 3.04 10.99
N ASP A 40 3.51 3.64 12.18
CA ASP A 40 3.51 2.85 13.42
C ASP A 40 2.20 2.06 13.49
N ILE A 41 2.29 0.75 13.30
CA ILE A 41 1.16 -0.18 13.33
C ILE A 41 0.46 -0.17 14.70
N LYS A 42 1.16 0.21 15.78
CA LYS A 42 0.58 0.31 17.12
C LYS A 42 -0.20 1.60 17.31
N ASN A 43 0.22 2.69 16.66
CA ASN A 43 -0.37 4.01 16.79
C ASN A 43 -0.80 4.62 15.44
N PHE A 44 -1.40 3.80 14.57
CA PHE A 44 -1.81 4.24 13.24
C PHE A 44 -2.86 5.36 13.27
N LYS A 45 -3.59 5.54 14.38
CA LYS A 45 -4.60 6.58 14.57
C LYS A 45 -4.02 7.99 14.66
N SER A 46 -2.79 8.15 15.13
CA SER A 46 -2.14 9.47 15.18
C SER A 46 -1.62 9.92 13.82
N HIS A 47 -1.60 9.03 12.83
CA HIS A 47 -1.10 9.32 11.50
C HIS A 47 -2.14 10.13 10.71
N PRO A 48 -1.77 11.18 9.96
CA PRO A 48 -2.74 12.04 9.22
C PRO A 48 -3.57 11.29 8.16
N LEU A 49 -3.12 10.11 7.73
CA LEU A 49 -3.88 9.24 6.83
C LEU A 49 -5.13 8.64 7.49
N TRP A 50 -5.18 8.60 8.82
CA TRP A 50 -6.33 8.09 9.56
C TRP A 50 -7.58 8.91 9.26
N ASP A 51 -7.49 10.25 9.32
CA ASP A 51 -8.64 11.13 9.08
C ASP A 51 -9.17 10.98 7.66
N ILE A 52 -8.27 10.85 6.67
CA ILE A 52 -8.63 10.60 5.27
C ILE A 52 -9.33 9.25 5.13
N LEU A 53 -8.85 8.21 5.82
CA LEU A 53 -9.48 6.90 5.82
C LEU A 53 -10.89 6.96 6.44
N VAL A 54 -11.06 7.67 7.56
CA VAL A 54 -12.34 7.86 8.23
C VAL A 54 -13.32 8.61 7.32
N GLU A 55 -12.89 9.72 6.72
CA GLU A 55 -13.69 10.48 5.76
C GLU A 55 -14.15 9.59 4.60
N THR A 56 -13.21 8.85 4.00
CA THR A 56 -13.47 7.99 2.84
C THR A 56 -14.44 6.86 3.18
N ALA A 57 -14.22 6.15 4.29
CA ALA A 57 -15.08 5.06 4.73
C ALA A 57 -16.50 5.56 5.04
N ARG A 58 -16.64 6.73 5.70
CA ARG A 58 -17.96 7.31 6.04
C ARG A 58 -18.75 7.78 4.82
N ARG A 59 -18.08 8.15 3.72
CA ARG A 59 -18.74 8.51 2.46
C ARG A 59 -19.28 7.30 1.68
N SER A 60 -18.90 6.09 2.06
CA SER A 60 -19.45 4.86 1.47
C SER A 60 -20.97 4.80 1.71
N PRO A 61 -21.81 4.65 0.68
CA PRO A 61 -23.28 4.55 0.85
C PRO A 61 -23.71 3.41 1.78
N LEU A 62 -22.88 2.36 1.89
CA LEU A 62 -23.14 1.20 2.72
C LEU A 62 -22.73 1.40 4.20
N TYR A 63 -22.01 2.49 4.52
CA TYR A 63 -21.41 2.68 5.84
C TYR A 63 -22.44 2.65 6.98
N SER A 64 -23.53 3.39 6.85
CA SER A 64 -24.56 3.49 7.90
C SER A 64 -25.23 2.13 8.16
N GLY A 65 -25.61 1.42 7.09
CA GLY A 65 -26.21 0.10 7.17
C GLY A 65 -25.26 -0.95 7.75
N LEU A 66 -24.00 -0.96 7.29
CA LEU A 66 -22.98 -1.87 7.81
C LEU A 66 -22.68 -1.59 9.28
N SER A 67 -22.54 -0.32 9.68
CA SER A 67 -22.28 0.03 11.07
C SER A 67 -23.39 -0.43 12.02
N GLY A 68 -24.66 -0.26 11.64
CA GLY A 68 -25.79 -0.77 12.41
C GLY A 68 -25.80 -2.30 12.47
N TYR A 69 -25.65 -2.96 11.32
CA TYR A 69 -25.61 -4.42 11.24
C TYR A 69 -24.50 -5.02 12.09
N ILE A 70 -23.28 -4.44 12.03
CA ILE A 70 -22.12 -4.90 12.80
C ILE A 70 -22.38 -4.77 14.30
N ARG A 71 -22.90 -3.61 14.73
CA ARG A 71 -23.23 -3.35 16.14
C ARG A 71 -24.29 -4.30 16.67
N ASP A 72 -25.33 -4.56 15.89
CA ASP A 72 -26.52 -5.25 16.38
C ASP A 72 -26.47 -6.77 16.17
N ASN A 73 -25.71 -7.26 15.17
CA ASN A 73 -25.69 -8.68 14.79
C ASN A 73 -24.31 -9.36 14.91
N ILE A 74 -23.20 -8.63 14.75
CA ILE A 74 -21.86 -9.25 14.73
C ILE A 74 -21.19 -9.15 16.09
N LEU A 75 -21.07 -7.94 16.63
CA LEU A 75 -20.36 -7.71 17.89
C LEU A 75 -20.96 -8.42 19.11
N PRO A 76 -22.29 -8.56 19.26
CA PRO A 76 -22.87 -9.33 20.37
C PRO A 76 -22.46 -10.81 20.35
N ASN A 77 -22.25 -11.36 19.14
CA ASN A 77 -21.86 -12.75 18.95
C ASN A 77 -20.34 -12.95 18.97
N ASN A 78 -19.59 -11.94 18.52
CA ASN A 78 -18.13 -11.96 18.46
C ASN A 78 -17.55 -10.56 18.74
N PRO A 79 -17.37 -10.18 20.03
CA PRO A 79 -16.93 -8.84 20.41
C PRO A 79 -15.45 -8.57 20.06
N GLU A 80 -14.64 -9.62 19.95
CA GLU A 80 -13.20 -9.54 19.68
C GLU A 80 -12.86 -9.77 18.19
N ILE A 81 -13.84 -9.63 17.30
CA ILE A 81 -13.61 -9.80 15.86
C ILE A 81 -12.55 -8.81 15.35
N SER A 82 -11.53 -9.33 14.67
CA SER A 82 -10.51 -8.48 14.07
C SER A 82 -11.04 -7.76 12.82
N PRO A 83 -10.51 -6.56 12.47
CA PRO A 83 -10.89 -5.86 11.25
C PRO A 83 -10.73 -6.73 9.99
N LYS A 84 -9.69 -7.57 9.94
CA LYS A 84 -9.43 -8.49 8.82
C LYS A 84 -10.51 -9.55 8.68
N GLN A 85 -10.91 -10.17 9.78
CA GLN A 85 -11.99 -11.15 9.77
C GLN A 85 -13.33 -10.51 9.38
N LEU A 86 -13.59 -9.30 9.88
CA LEU A 86 -14.80 -8.56 9.53
C LEU A 86 -14.86 -8.22 8.04
N ALA A 87 -13.75 -7.72 7.49
CA ALA A 87 -13.61 -7.41 6.06
C ALA A 87 -13.89 -8.64 5.19
N SER A 88 -13.30 -9.79 5.53
CA SER A 88 -13.56 -11.05 4.83
C SER A 88 -15.01 -11.53 4.97
N LYS A 89 -15.64 -11.34 6.13
CA LYS A 89 -17.02 -11.79 6.39
C LYS A 89 -18.07 -10.98 5.62
N LEU A 90 -17.85 -9.67 5.47
CA LEU A 90 -18.80 -8.74 4.85
C LEU A 90 -18.42 -8.34 3.42
N SER A 91 -17.31 -8.86 2.90
CA SER A 91 -16.78 -8.51 1.58
C SER A 91 -16.56 -7.00 1.42
N ILE A 92 -16.05 -6.35 2.48
CA ILE A 92 -15.72 -4.92 2.50
C ILE A 92 -14.21 -4.73 2.58
N SER A 93 -13.74 -3.51 2.35
CA SER A 93 -12.31 -3.20 2.52
C SER A 93 -11.87 -3.30 3.98
N ILE A 94 -10.59 -3.64 4.21
CA ILE A 94 -9.99 -3.64 5.55
C ILE A 94 -10.09 -2.26 6.22
N GLY A 95 -9.99 -1.20 5.41
CA GLY A 95 -10.09 0.18 5.85
C GLY A 95 -11.48 0.53 6.39
N GLU A 96 -12.54 0.13 5.67
CA GLU A 96 -13.91 0.30 6.15
C GLU A 96 -14.15 -0.49 7.45
N ALA A 97 -13.71 -1.75 7.50
CA ALA A 97 -13.83 -2.57 8.70
C ALA A 97 -13.12 -1.93 9.92
N LEU A 98 -11.92 -1.38 9.72
CA LEU A 98 -11.18 -0.66 10.76
C LEU A 98 -11.97 0.55 11.29
N VAL A 99 -12.43 1.41 10.38
CA VAL A 99 -13.14 2.64 10.76
C VAL A 99 -14.47 2.33 11.45
N ILE A 100 -15.22 1.32 10.98
CA ILE A 100 -16.49 0.96 11.59
C ILE A 100 -16.28 0.40 13.01
N LEU A 101 -15.34 -0.53 13.19
CA LEU A 101 -15.05 -1.09 14.51
C LEU A 101 -14.55 0.00 15.48
N ASP A 102 -13.72 0.93 15.00
CA ASP A 102 -13.25 2.05 15.80
C ASP A 102 -14.39 3.00 16.21
N ALA A 103 -15.27 3.34 15.27
CA ALA A 103 -16.41 4.21 15.51
C ALA A 103 -17.40 3.59 16.51
N ILE A 104 -17.62 2.27 16.47
CA ILE A 104 -18.51 1.59 17.42
C ILE A 104 -17.87 1.54 18.81
N LYS A 105 -16.57 1.24 18.92
CA LYS A 105 -15.85 1.21 20.20
C LYS A 105 -15.75 2.59 20.86
N SER A 106 -15.65 3.65 20.06
CA SER A 106 -15.59 5.03 20.54
C SER A 106 -16.96 5.61 20.96
N ASN A 107 -18.07 5.00 20.50
CA ASN A 107 -19.44 5.39 20.86
C ASN A 107 -20.00 4.59 22.06
N LYS A 108 -19.13 3.94 22.83
CA LYS A 108 -19.48 3.25 24.07
C LYS A 108 -19.32 4.19 25.26
#